data_AF-D3E3V4-F1
#
_entry.id   AF-D3E3V4-F1
#
_cell.length_a   1.000
_cell.length_b   1.000
_cell.length_c   1.000
_cell.angle_alpha   90.00
_cell.angle_beta   90.00
_cell.angle_gamma   90.00
#
_symmetry.space_group_name_H-M   'P 1'
#
loop_
_entity.id
_entity.type
_entity.pdbx_description
1 polymer ?
#
loop_
_entity_poly.entity_id
_entity_poly.type
_entity_poly.pdbx_seq_one_letter_code
_entity_poly.pdbx_strand_id
1 'polypeptide(L)'
;MLVRNLDFLSIPKEFSKVELDIYEGKSIVLVYIENKGYSLVLKKNNENDSIFLLKTDLAPDNIDSDKEDFINVIKMLLDKIYEGAEIKEYEKQHHEHVFLQLMDLLIEGETVETITEESKIYADIEKGFMKLELDIMDNKINSLNSAIGEISGNLNNLGSKVEDSKIENRLKKTFSQ
;
A
#
# COMPACT_ATOMS: atom_id res chain seq x y z
N MET A 1 -15.62 22.97 10.14
CA MET A 1 -16.50 21.96 9.50
C MET A 1 -15.72 21.33 8.37
N LEU A 2 -15.42 20.03 8.46
CA LEU A 2 -14.71 19.30 7.42
C LEU A 2 -15.77 18.58 6.59
N VAL A 3 -15.87 18.89 5.30
CA VAL A 3 -16.77 18.20 4.37
C VAL A 3 -15.92 17.21 3.58
N ARG A 4 -16.22 15.92 3.69
CA ARG A 4 -15.58 14.86 2.90
C ARG A 4 -16.62 14.24 1.99
N ASN A 5 -16.26 14.00 0.74
CA ASN A 5 -17.09 13.24 -0.18
C ASN A 5 -16.92 11.75 0.15
N LEU A 6 -18.04 11.10 0.51
CA LEU A 6 -18.09 9.67 0.86
C LEU A 6 -17.71 8.77 -0.30
N ASP A 7 -17.90 9.21 -1.55
CA ASP A 7 -17.53 8.45 -2.75
C ASP A 7 -16.01 8.24 -2.85
N PHE A 8 -15.20 9.11 -2.24
CA PHE A 8 -13.74 8.91 -2.17
C PHE A 8 -13.31 7.97 -1.04
N LEU A 9 -14.21 7.68 -0.10
CA LEU A 9 -13.98 6.74 1.00
C LEU A 9 -14.66 5.39 0.73
N SER A 10 -15.63 5.34 -0.19
CA SER A 10 -16.34 4.12 -0.54
C SER A 10 -15.39 3.14 -1.22
N ILE A 11 -15.31 1.97 -0.64
CA ILE A 11 -14.66 0.81 -1.24
C ILE A 11 -15.65 0.21 -2.26
N PRO A 12 -15.17 -0.32 -3.41
CA PRO A 12 -16.06 -0.98 -4.37
C PRO A 12 -16.95 -2.02 -3.69
N LYS A 13 -18.21 -2.14 -4.13
CA LYS A 13 -19.19 -3.05 -3.50
C LYS A 13 -18.86 -4.54 -3.65
N GLU A 14 -18.01 -4.85 -4.61
CA GLU A 14 -17.66 -6.20 -5.02
C GLU A 14 -16.15 -6.27 -5.25
N PHE A 15 -15.52 -7.35 -4.80
CA PHE A 15 -14.12 -7.65 -5.09
C PHE A 15 -14.00 -8.92 -5.93
N SER A 16 -13.01 -8.95 -6.81
CA SER A 16 -12.66 -10.14 -7.59
C SER A 16 -11.66 -10.98 -6.80
N LYS A 17 -11.96 -12.25 -6.58
CA LYS A 17 -11.16 -13.17 -5.77
C LYS A 17 -10.74 -14.38 -6.62
N VAL A 18 -9.49 -14.78 -6.50
CA VAL A 18 -8.97 -16.07 -6.98
C VAL A 18 -8.21 -16.78 -5.87
N GLU A 19 -8.12 -18.10 -5.96
CA GLU A 19 -7.45 -18.94 -4.96
C GLU A 19 -6.52 -19.92 -5.67
N LEU A 20 -5.27 -20.00 -5.21
CA LEU A 20 -4.25 -20.91 -5.72
C LEU A 20 -3.78 -21.83 -4.59
N ASP A 21 -4.00 -23.12 -4.75
CA ASP A 21 -3.48 -24.14 -3.84
C ASP A 21 -1.97 -24.29 -4.01
N ILE A 22 -1.24 -24.25 -2.88
CA ILE A 22 0.22 -24.31 -2.89
C ILE A 22 0.71 -25.65 -2.33
N TYR A 23 0.38 -25.96 -1.07
CA TYR A 23 0.89 -27.15 -0.39
C TYR A 23 0.07 -27.53 0.85
N GLU A 24 -0.24 -28.82 1.02
CA GLU A 24 -0.90 -29.40 2.21
C GLU A 24 -2.04 -28.56 2.81
N GLY A 25 -3.05 -28.24 1.99
CA GLY A 25 -4.23 -27.49 2.45
C GLY A 25 -3.94 -26.02 2.78
N LYS A 26 -2.75 -25.51 2.40
CA LYS A 26 -2.40 -24.09 2.40
C LYS A 26 -2.53 -23.53 0.99
N SER A 27 -3.25 -22.43 0.86
CA SER A 27 -3.49 -21.72 -0.39
C SER A 27 -3.19 -20.24 -0.24
N ILE A 28 -2.87 -19.59 -1.36
CA ILE A 28 -2.77 -18.14 -1.44
C ILE A 28 -4.01 -17.66 -2.19
N VAL A 29 -4.78 -16.79 -1.54
CA VAL A 29 -5.92 -16.11 -2.13
C VAL A 29 -5.49 -14.72 -2.53
N LEU A 30 -5.83 -14.33 -3.76
CA LEU A 30 -5.67 -12.98 -4.24
C LEU A 30 -7.04 -12.34 -4.41
N VAL A 31 -7.22 -11.17 -3.80
CA VAL A 31 -8.41 -10.33 -3.96
C VAL A 31 -8.00 -9.04 -4.63
N TYR A 32 -8.59 -8.73 -5.77
CA TYR A 32 -8.43 -7.46 -6.47
C TYR A 32 -9.56 -6.50 -6.09
N ILE A 33 -9.17 -5.28 -5.71
CA ILE A 33 -10.06 -4.18 -5.37
C ILE A 33 -9.82 -3.07 -6.38
N GLU A 34 -10.80 -2.86 -7.25
CA GLU A 34 -10.73 -1.88 -8.32
C GLU A 34 -10.33 -0.49 -7.80
N ASN A 35 -9.35 0.13 -8.45
CA ASN A 35 -8.82 1.47 -8.11
C ASN A 35 -8.24 1.61 -6.69
N LYS A 36 -7.98 0.50 -5.99
CA LYS A 36 -7.32 0.51 -4.68
C LYS A 36 -6.09 -0.38 -4.60
N GLY A 37 -6.12 -1.55 -5.26
CA GLY A 37 -5.01 -2.49 -5.31
C GLY A 37 -5.44 -3.91 -4.98
N TYR A 38 -4.66 -4.60 -4.17
CA TYR A 38 -4.83 -6.03 -3.92
C TYR A 38 -4.80 -6.38 -2.43
N SER A 39 -5.39 -7.53 -2.11
CA SER A 39 -5.19 -8.21 -0.84
C SER A 39 -4.71 -9.63 -1.10
N LEU A 40 -3.57 -9.99 -0.50
CA LEU A 40 -3.06 -11.36 -0.48
C LEU A 40 -3.40 -12.00 0.85
N VAL A 41 -4.11 -13.13 0.80
CA VAL A 41 -4.55 -13.85 1.99
C VAL A 41 -3.96 -15.25 1.99
N LEU A 42 -3.20 -15.55 3.04
CA LEU A 42 -2.76 -16.91 3.31
C LEU A 42 -3.91 -17.65 3.98
N LYS A 43 -4.35 -18.75 3.37
CA LYS A 43 -5.31 -19.66 3.96
C LYS A 43 -4.63 -20.96 4.38
N LYS A 44 -5.09 -21.51 5.50
CA LYS A 44 -4.67 -22.82 6.02
C LYS A 44 -5.92 -23.58 6.42
N ASN A 45 -6.18 -24.72 5.80
CA ASN A 45 -7.36 -25.56 6.06
C ASN A 45 -8.68 -24.77 5.97
N ASN A 46 -8.83 -23.94 4.93
CA ASN A 46 -9.97 -23.04 4.72
C ASN A 46 -10.14 -21.88 5.71
N GLU A 47 -9.24 -21.69 6.66
CA GLU A 47 -9.24 -20.51 7.54
C GLU A 47 -8.23 -19.47 7.07
N ASN A 48 -8.57 -18.18 7.22
CA ASN A 48 -7.66 -17.08 6.93
C ASN A 48 -6.61 -16.99 8.04
N ASP A 49 -5.34 -17.21 7.70
CA ASP A 49 -4.21 -17.14 8.63
C ASP A 49 -3.54 -15.76 8.63
N SER A 50 -3.39 -15.14 7.46
CA SER A 50 -2.78 -13.80 7.35
C SER A 50 -3.34 -13.05 6.16
N ILE A 51 -3.52 -11.73 6.30
CA ILE A 51 -4.04 -10.83 5.27
C ILE A 51 -3.03 -9.69 5.08
N PHE A 52 -2.59 -9.49 3.84
CA PHE A 52 -1.69 -8.42 3.43
C PHE A 52 -2.40 -7.53 2.43
N LEU A 53 -2.31 -6.21 2.63
CA LEU A 53 -2.94 -5.22 1.77
C LEU A 53 -1.87 -4.48 0.98
N LEU A 54 -2.04 -4.45 -0.33
CA LEU A 54 -1.16 -3.81 -1.28
C LEU A 54 -1.93 -2.69 -1.95
N LYS A 55 -1.63 -1.44 -1.57
CA LYS A 55 -2.19 -0.27 -2.24
C LYS A 55 -1.35 0.01 -3.49
N THR A 56 -1.95 -0.14 -4.66
CA THR A 56 -1.27 0.04 -5.94
C THR A 56 -2.29 0.34 -7.03
N ASP A 57 -1.84 1.08 -8.04
CA ASP A 57 -2.61 1.35 -9.26
C ASP A 57 -2.40 0.26 -10.33
N LEU A 58 -1.61 -0.79 -10.02
CA LEU A 58 -1.36 -1.93 -10.89
C LEU A 58 -2.67 -2.62 -11.26
N ALA A 59 -3.03 -2.60 -12.54
CA ALA A 59 -4.16 -3.36 -13.04
C ALA A 59 -3.72 -4.79 -13.41
N PRO A 60 -4.61 -5.80 -13.31
CA PRO A 60 -4.25 -7.18 -13.64
C PRO A 60 -3.67 -7.34 -15.06
N ASP A 61 -4.14 -6.53 -16.01
CA ASP A 61 -3.75 -6.53 -17.42
C ASP A 61 -2.51 -5.67 -17.74
N ASN A 62 -1.97 -4.92 -16.77
CA ASN A 62 -0.86 -4.00 -17.00
C ASN A 62 0.19 -4.07 -15.87
N ILE A 63 1.17 -4.96 -16.05
CA ILE A 63 2.15 -5.33 -15.02
C ILE A 63 3.50 -4.58 -15.16
N ASP A 64 3.49 -3.26 -15.34
CA ASP A 64 4.71 -2.54 -15.77
C ASP A 64 5.30 -1.48 -14.81
N SER A 65 4.86 -1.39 -13.55
CA SER A 65 5.64 -0.79 -12.44
C SER A 65 5.08 -1.27 -11.10
N ASP A 66 5.90 -1.36 -10.04
CA ASP A 66 5.49 -1.69 -8.65
C ASP A 66 5.13 -3.16 -8.34
N LYS A 67 5.49 -4.11 -9.21
CA LYS A 67 5.29 -5.55 -8.95
C LYS A 67 6.25 -6.13 -7.89
N GLU A 68 7.37 -5.47 -7.60
CA GLU A 68 8.39 -5.99 -6.67
C GLU A 68 7.84 -6.21 -5.26
N ASP A 69 7.09 -5.24 -4.74
CA ASP A 69 6.47 -5.35 -3.41
C ASP A 69 5.46 -6.50 -3.36
N PHE A 70 4.69 -6.67 -4.43
CA PHE A 70 3.76 -7.79 -4.57
C PHE A 70 4.51 -9.12 -4.53
N ILE A 71 5.53 -9.26 -5.37
CA ILE A 71 6.37 -10.46 -5.46
C ILE A 71 7.05 -10.76 -4.11
N ASN A 72 7.52 -9.74 -3.40
CA ASN A 72 8.11 -9.87 -2.07
C ASN A 72 7.11 -10.40 -1.04
N VAL A 73 5.85 -9.93 -1.07
CA VAL A 73 4.80 -10.48 -0.20
C VAL A 73 4.52 -11.93 -0.55
N ILE A 74 4.41 -12.30 -1.83
CA ILE A 74 4.24 -13.70 -2.24
C ILE A 74 5.39 -14.57 -1.73
N LYS A 75 6.64 -14.10 -1.89
CA LYS A 75 7.82 -14.82 -1.40
C LYS A 75 7.74 -15.07 0.10
N MET A 76 7.40 -14.05 0.88
CA MET A 76 7.21 -14.19 2.33
C MET A 76 6.07 -15.17 2.67
N LEU A 77 4.97 -15.16 1.92
CA LEU A 77 3.88 -16.13 2.11
C LEU A 77 4.33 -17.56 1.81
N LEU A 78 5.09 -17.77 0.75
CA LEU A 78 5.65 -19.07 0.39
C LEU A 78 6.64 -19.56 1.45
N ASP A 79 7.53 -18.68 1.93
CA ASP A 79 8.46 -19.01 3.02
C ASP A 79 7.71 -19.49 4.27
N LYS A 80 6.59 -18.83 4.61
CA LYS A 80 5.70 -19.25 5.72
C LYS A 80 4.94 -20.55 5.43
N ILE A 81 4.53 -20.79 4.19
CA ILE A 81 3.88 -22.05 3.79
C ILE A 81 4.85 -23.22 3.94
N TYR A 82 6.10 -23.05 3.52
CA TYR A 82 7.12 -24.08 3.55
C TYR A 82 7.90 -24.15 4.87
N GLU A 83 7.64 -23.24 5.81
CA GLU A 83 8.26 -23.27 7.14
C GLU A 83 7.97 -24.61 7.84
N GLY A 84 9.04 -25.36 8.11
CA GLY A 84 8.95 -26.68 8.74
C GLY A 84 8.39 -27.80 7.85
N ALA A 85 8.18 -27.57 6.55
CA ALA A 85 7.73 -28.59 5.62
C ALA A 85 8.91 -29.47 5.14
N GLU A 86 8.71 -30.78 5.07
CA GLU A 86 9.68 -31.74 4.51
C GLU A 86 9.57 -31.82 2.97
N ILE A 87 9.61 -30.66 2.30
CA ILE A 87 9.56 -30.53 0.84
C ILE A 87 10.95 -30.23 0.27
N LYS A 88 11.28 -30.81 -0.88
CA LYS A 88 12.55 -30.54 -1.54
C LYS A 88 12.52 -29.18 -2.24
N GLU A 89 13.67 -28.50 -2.30
CA GLU A 89 13.74 -27.14 -2.83
C GLU A 89 13.23 -27.02 -4.27
N TYR A 90 13.49 -28.01 -5.13
CA TYR A 90 13.03 -28.01 -6.52
C TYR A 90 11.52 -28.26 -6.67
N GLU A 91 10.83 -28.70 -5.62
CA GLU A 91 9.39 -28.91 -5.59
C GLU A 91 8.66 -27.66 -5.08
N LYS A 92 9.38 -26.71 -4.45
CA LYS A 92 8.81 -25.44 -4.03
C LYS A 92 8.49 -24.58 -5.24
N GLN A 93 7.30 -23.98 -5.22
CA GLN A 93 6.90 -23.04 -6.26
C GLN A 93 7.73 -21.74 -6.18
N HIS A 94 8.15 -21.22 -7.34
CA HIS A 94 8.87 -19.94 -7.43
C HIS A 94 7.90 -18.77 -7.28
N HIS A 95 8.25 -17.76 -6.47
CA HIS A 95 7.38 -16.62 -6.15
C HIS A 95 6.92 -15.83 -7.39
N GLU A 96 7.80 -15.62 -8.38
CA GLU A 96 7.41 -14.95 -9.63
C GLU A 96 6.42 -15.78 -10.45
N HIS A 97 6.54 -17.12 -10.42
CA HIS A 97 5.60 -17.98 -11.14
C HIS A 97 4.23 -17.98 -10.47
N VAL A 98 4.19 -18.02 -9.13
CA VAL A 98 2.96 -17.88 -8.35
C VAL A 98 2.28 -16.53 -8.62
N PHE A 99 3.06 -15.45 -8.69
CA PHE A 99 2.55 -14.13 -9.04
C PHE A 99 1.86 -14.13 -10.42
N LEU A 100 2.53 -14.65 -11.45
CA LEU A 100 1.98 -14.72 -12.80
C LEU A 100 0.71 -15.55 -12.84
N GLN A 101 0.71 -16.74 -12.22
CA GLN A 101 -0.48 -17.60 -12.15
C GLN A 101 -1.66 -16.90 -11.49
N LEU A 102 -1.45 -16.20 -10.38
CA LEU A 102 -2.53 -15.47 -9.71
C LEU A 102 -3.11 -14.34 -10.59
N MET A 103 -2.26 -13.65 -11.35
CA MET A 103 -2.71 -12.62 -12.29
C MET A 103 -3.45 -13.22 -13.49
N ASP A 104 -2.92 -14.30 -14.07
CA ASP A 104 -3.55 -15.01 -15.17
C ASP A 104 -4.95 -15.51 -14.77
N LEU A 105 -5.09 -16.10 -13.57
CA LEU A 105 -6.39 -16.52 -13.03
C LEU A 105 -7.38 -15.36 -12.88
N LEU A 106 -6.90 -14.15 -12.54
CA LEU A 106 -7.76 -12.96 -12.47
C LEU A 106 -8.21 -12.49 -13.86
N ILE A 107 -7.35 -12.61 -14.88
CA ILE A 107 -7.62 -12.16 -16.25
C ILE A 107 -8.53 -13.14 -16.99
N GLU A 108 -8.29 -14.45 -16.84
CA GLU A 108 -9.01 -15.51 -17.55
C GLU A 108 -10.49 -15.61 -17.12
N GLY A 109 -10.82 -15.15 -15.92
CA GLY A 109 -12.21 -14.97 -15.46
C GLY A 109 -12.96 -16.25 -15.08
N GLU A 110 -12.55 -17.43 -15.56
CA GLU A 110 -13.27 -18.70 -15.33
C GLU A 110 -13.32 -19.11 -13.84
N THR A 111 -12.26 -18.83 -13.09
CA THR A 111 -12.12 -19.19 -11.66
C THR A 111 -12.34 -18.00 -10.72
N VAL A 112 -12.72 -16.84 -11.26
CA VAL A 112 -12.89 -15.62 -10.47
C VAL A 112 -14.20 -15.70 -9.69
N GLU A 113 -14.08 -15.63 -8.38
CA GLU A 113 -15.20 -15.51 -7.45
C GLU A 113 -15.45 -14.05 -7.13
N THR A 114 -16.70 -13.61 -7.16
CA THR A 114 -17.09 -12.29 -6.66
C THR A 114 -17.43 -12.37 -5.18
N ILE A 115 -16.74 -11.58 -4.36
CA ILE A 115 -17.05 -11.44 -2.93
C ILE A 115 -17.68 -10.09 -2.62
N THR A 116 -18.63 -10.06 -1.70
CA THR A 116 -19.41 -8.88 -1.31
C THR A 116 -19.35 -8.65 0.20
N GLU A 117 -20.00 -7.60 0.68
CA GLU A 117 -20.12 -7.20 2.10
C GLU A 117 -20.56 -8.33 3.05
N GLU A 118 -21.25 -9.35 2.56
CA GLU A 118 -21.69 -10.51 3.36
C GLU A 118 -20.53 -11.44 3.75
N SER A 119 -19.40 -11.36 3.04
CA SER A 119 -18.24 -12.20 3.29
C SER A 119 -17.34 -11.61 4.37
N LYS A 120 -16.89 -12.45 5.31
CA LYS A 120 -15.97 -12.02 6.38
C LYS A 120 -14.67 -11.43 5.81
N ILE A 121 -14.12 -12.04 4.75
CA ILE A 121 -12.88 -11.56 4.12
C ILE A 121 -13.06 -10.17 3.51
N TYR A 122 -14.24 -9.87 2.96
CA TYR A 122 -14.57 -8.54 2.46
C TYR A 122 -14.49 -7.52 3.59
N ALA A 123 -15.19 -7.77 4.70
CA ALA A 123 -15.24 -6.85 5.83
C ALA A 123 -13.84 -6.61 6.46
N ASP A 124 -13.00 -7.64 6.51
CA ASP A 124 -11.63 -7.52 7.01
C ASP A 124 -10.74 -6.70 6.06
N ILE A 125 -10.84 -6.94 4.75
CA ILE A 125 -10.12 -6.18 3.71
C ILE A 125 -10.57 -4.72 3.70
N GLU A 126 -11.89 -4.48 3.75
CA GLU A 126 -12.49 -3.15 3.71
C GLU A 126 -11.96 -2.28 4.86
N LYS A 127 -12.10 -2.78 6.09
CA LYS A 127 -11.60 -2.08 7.29
C LYS A 127 -10.10 -1.85 7.23
N GLY A 128 -9.36 -2.82 6.71
CA GLY A 128 -7.92 -2.72 6.56
C GLY A 128 -7.50 -1.62 5.59
N PHE A 129 -8.15 -1.52 4.42
CA PHE A 129 -7.88 -0.44 3.45
C PHE A 129 -8.28 0.93 3.98
N MET A 130 -9.41 1.04 4.68
CA MET A 130 -9.82 2.29 5.33
C MET A 130 -8.75 2.76 6.32
N LYS A 131 -8.23 1.84 7.16
CA LYS A 131 -7.17 2.17 8.11
C LYS A 131 -5.87 2.56 7.40
N LEU A 132 -5.48 1.82 6.37
CA LEU A 132 -4.29 2.12 5.58
C LEU A 132 -4.35 3.52 4.95
N GLU A 133 -5.53 3.91 4.42
CA GLU A 133 -5.73 5.25 3.88
C GLU A 133 -5.62 6.35 4.93
N LEU A 134 -6.15 6.12 6.14
CA LEU A 134 -5.98 7.04 7.27
C LEU A 134 -4.50 7.19 7.65
N ASP A 135 -3.78 6.08 7.79
CA ASP A 135 -2.35 6.09 8.15
C ASP A 135 -1.50 6.82 7.09
N ILE A 136 -1.81 6.62 5.79
CA ILE A 136 -1.16 7.36 4.69
C ILE A 136 -1.47 8.86 4.77
N MET A 137 -2.72 9.23 5.07
CA MET A 137 -3.10 10.64 5.22
C MET A 137 -2.37 11.31 6.39
N ASP A 138 -2.29 10.64 7.54
CA ASP A 138 -1.60 11.18 8.71
C ASP A 138 -0.10 11.38 8.45
N ASN A 139 0.55 10.42 7.76
CA ASN A 139 1.94 10.55 7.34
C ASN A 139 2.16 11.72 6.36
N LYS A 140 1.25 11.92 5.41
CA LYS A 140 1.29 13.07 4.48
C LYS A 140 1.12 14.39 5.24
N ILE A 141 0.21 14.46 6.20
CA ILE A 141 -0.01 15.67 7.02
C ILE A 141 1.25 16.00 7.84
N ASN A 142 1.85 15.01 8.49
CA ASN A 142 3.07 15.21 9.27
C ASN A 142 4.25 15.67 8.41
N SER A 143 4.36 15.13 7.20
CA SER A 143 5.39 15.53 6.24
C SER A 143 5.17 16.98 5.75
N LEU A 144 3.92 17.35 5.45
CA LEU A 144 3.56 18.73 5.07
C LEU A 144 3.82 19.73 6.19
N ASN A 145 3.47 19.38 7.43
CA ASN A 145 3.72 20.23 8.59
C ASN A 145 5.22 20.46 8.80
N SER A 146 6.04 19.42 8.61
CA SER A 146 7.50 19.54 8.67
C SER A 146 8.03 20.47 7.58
N ALA A 147 7.59 20.29 6.33
CA ALA A 147 7.98 21.15 5.22
C ALA A 147 7.57 22.63 5.43
N ILE A 148 6.37 22.88 5.95
CA ILE A 148 5.90 24.23 6.30
C ILE A 148 6.76 24.84 7.40
N GLY A 149 7.13 24.05 8.41
CA GLY A 149 8.03 24.48 9.49
C GLY A 149 9.40 24.92 8.96
N GLU A 150 9.99 24.13 8.06
CA GLU A 150 11.28 24.44 7.42
C GLU A 150 11.19 25.73 6.58
N ILE A 151 10.16 25.88 5.76
CA ILE A 151 9.94 27.09 4.94
C ILE A 151 9.75 28.31 5.86
N SER A 152 8.95 28.19 6.90
CA SER A 152 8.69 29.29 7.86
C SER A 152 9.98 29.70 8.58
N GLY A 153 10.80 28.73 9.01
CA GLY A 153 12.10 28.98 9.62
C GLY A 153 13.06 29.69 8.66
N ASN A 154 13.11 29.26 7.41
CA ASN A 154 13.95 29.89 6.37
C ASN A 154 13.52 31.32 6.06
N LEU A 155 12.21 31.60 6.01
CA LEU A 155 11.68 32.95 5.81
C LEU A 155 12.02 33.88 6.97
N ASN A 156 11.90 33.41 8.21
CA ASN A 156 12.26 34.19 9.39
C ASN A 156 13.78 34.50 9.44
N ASN A 157 14.60 33.52 9.06
CA ASN A 157 16.05 33.70 8.94
C ASN A 157 16.44 34.65 7.80
N LEU A 158 15.68 34.67 6.71
CA LEU A 158 15.90 35.63 5.62
C LEU A 158 15.47 37.05 6.04
N GLY A 159 14.35 37.17 6.74
CA GLY A 159 13.84 38.43 7.28
C GLY A 159 14.84 39.09 8.23
N SER A 160 15.36 38.33 9.20
CA SER A 160 16.40 38.80 10.14
C SER A 160 17.68 39.24 9.42
N LYS A 161 18.19 38.46 8.45
CA LYS A 161 19.37 38.86 7.65
C LYS A 161 19.15 40.15 6.85
N VAL A 162 17.95 40.36 6.31
CA VAL A 162 17.60 41.60 5.60
C VAL A 162 17.51 42.78 6.56
N GLU A 163 17.04 42.55 7.78
CA GLU A 163 16.94 43.58 8.81
C GLU A 163 18.33 43.98 9.33
N ASP A 164 19.19 43.01 9.64
CA ASP A 164 20.58 43.22 10.07
C ASP A 164 21.39 43.99 9.03
N SER A 165 21.29 43.61 7.75
CA SER A 165 21.99 44.30 6.65
C SER A 165 21.48 45.74 6.41
N LYS A 166 20.19 46.02 6.69
CA LYS A 166 19.66 47.39 6.67
C LYS A 166 20.20 48.23 7.83
N ILE A 167 20.30 47.65 9.02
CA ILE A 167 20.86 48.32 10.21
C ILE A 167 22.35 48.60 10.00
N GLU A 168 23.12 47.64 9.50
CA GLU A 168 24.54 47.80 9.21
C GLU A 168 24.80 48.93 8.20
N ASN A 169 23.99 49.01 7.14
CA ASN A 169 24.07 50.08 6.16
C ASN A 169 23.70 51.46 6.73
N ARG A 170 22.76 51.53 7.68
CA ARG A 170 22.44 52.80 8.36
C ARG A 170 23.60 53.25 9.25
N LEU A 171 24.18 52.34 10.04
CA LEU A 171 25.31 52.65 10.92
C LEU A 171 26.53 53.13 10.10
N LYS A 172 26.88 52.45 9.00
CA LYS A 172 27.99 52.87 8.13
C LYS A 172 27.80 54.29 7.58
N LYS A 173 26.57 54.68 7.22
CA LYS A 173 26.27 56.05 6.76
C LYS A 173 26.38 57.10 7.88
N THR A 174 26.08 56.73 9.13
CA THR A 174 26.15 57.66 10.27
C THR A 174 27.60 57.90 10.73
N PHE A 175 28.48 56.91 10.63
CA PHE A 175 29.90 57.02 11.02
C PHE A 175 30.84 57.54 9.91
N SER A 176 30.31 57.86 8.73
CA SER A 176 31.08 58.41 7.59
C SER A 176 30.80 59.89 7.30
N GLN A 177 30.11 60.58 8.22
CA GLN A 177 30.01 62.05 8.29
C GLN A 177 30.91 62.58 9.40
#